data_AF-A0A953BFR9-F1
#
_entry.id   AF-A0A953BFR9-F1
#
_cell.length_a   1.000
_cell.length_b   1.000
_cell.length_c   1.000
_cell.angle_alpha   90.00
_cell.angle_beta   90.00
_cell.angle_gamma   90.00
#
_symmetry.space_group_name_H-M   'P 1'
#
loop_
_entity.id
_entity.type
_entity.pdbx_description
1 polymer ?
#
loop_
_entity_poly.entity_id
_entity_poly.type
_entity_poly.pdbx_seq_one_letter_code
_entity_poly.pdbx_strand_id
1 'polypeptide(L)'
;MLKAPPEGGAPVTDMLPMGSLREVMEAFASFNTAEDGSGRKSGGMTILHGPGIVVEIPELDGKVMQVLVTVKDEDLAWSVLWRLSRKHGWRMMDPNTGQTFG
;
A
#
# COMPACT_ATOMS: atom_id res chain seq x y z
N MET A 1 -1.87 -34.29 -19.87
CA MET A 1 -1.39 -34.17 -18.48
C MET A 1 -1.01 -32.72 -18.25
N LEU A 2 -1.88 -31.94 -17.58
CA LEU A 2 -1.59 -30.56 -17.18
C LEU A 2 -0.95 -30.57 -15.80
N LYS A 3 0.24 -29.99 -15.68
CA LYS A 3 0.96 -29.82 -14.42
C LYS A 3 0.32 -28.65 -13.67
N ALA A 4 -0.24 -28.91 -12.49
CA ALA A 4 -0.74 -27.88 -11.59
C ALA A 4 0.41 -26.93 -11.18
N PRO A 5 0.15 -25.62 -10.96
CA PRO A 5 1.15 -24.71 -10.43
C PRO A 5 1.48 -25.09 -8.97
N PRO A 6 2.71 -24.82 -8.50
CA PRO A 6 3.13 -25.18 -7.16
C PRO A 6 2.35 -24.38 -6.10
N GLU A 7 1.65 -25.10 -5.24
CA GLU A 7 1.06 -24.59 -4.00
C GLU A 7 2.20 -24.15 -3.06
N GLY A 8 2.40 -22.84 -2.94
CA GLY A 8 3.52 -22.30 -2.17
C GLY A 8 3.37 -20.85 -1.71
N GLY A 9 2.15 -20.30 -1.71
CA GLY A 9 1.87 -19.09 -0.97
C GLY A 9 1.45 -19.49 0.45
N ALA A 10 2.23 -19.12 1.47
CA ALA A 10 1.78 -19.27 2.85
C ALA A 10 0.35 -18.70 2.97
N PRO A 11 -0.57 -19.36 3.69
CA PRO A 11 -1.89 -18.78 3.91
C PRO A 11 -1.67 -17.39 4.52
N VAL A 12 -2.36 -16.39 3.96
CA VAL A 12 -2.47 -15.03 4.50
C VAL A 12 -3.13 -15.12 5.88
N THR A 13 -2.35 -15.59 6.83
CA THR A 13 -2.74 -15.83 8.21
C THR A 13 -2.69 -14.47 8.88
N ASP A 14 -3.88 -13.93 9.09
CA ASP A 14 -4.20 -12.66 9.74
C ASP A 14 -3.53 -11.42 9.15
N MET A 15 -4.01 -10.97 7.99
CA MET A 15 -3.84 -9.56 7.59
C MET A 15 -4.61 -8.68 8.59
N LEU A 16 -3.92 -8.22 9.62
CA LEU A 16 -4.43 -7.17 10.49
C LEU A 16 -4.71 -5.92 9.65
N PRO A 17 -5.82 -5.21 9.89
CA PRO A 17 -6.08 -3.95 9.23
C PRO A 17 -4.91 -2.99 9.44
N MET A 18 -4.55 -2.23 8.40
CA MET A 18 -3.56 -1.15 8.51
C MET A 18 -4.04 -0.03 9.44
N GLY A 19 -5.36 0.10 9.61
CA GLY A 19 -6.01 1.06 10.49
C GLY A 19 -7.30 1.60 9.86
N SER A 20 -7.82 2.68 10.44
CA SER A 20 -8.80 3.54 9.78
C SER A 20 -8.16 4.34 8.64
N LEU A 21 -8.97 4.86 7.71
CA LEU A 21 -8.47 5.70 6.63
C LEU A 21 -7.65 6.90 7.15
N ARG A 22 -8.13 7.56 8.21
CA ARG A 22 -7.44 8.72 8.82
C ARG A 22 -6.04 8.35 9.31
N GLU A 23 -5.90 7.23 10.01
CA GLU A 23 -4.61 6.78 10.55
C GLU A 23 -3.63 6.43 9.42
N VAL A 24 -4.11 5.79 8.35
CA VAL A 24 -3.29 5.48 7.18
C VAL A 24 -2.85 6.78 6.49
N MET A 25 -3.76 7.76 6.30
CA MET A 25 -3.40 9.06 5.74
C MET A 25 -2.37 9.81 6.59
N GLU A 26 -2.51 9.81 7.91
CA GLU A 26 -1.53 10.42 8.84
C GLU A 26 -0.17 9.74 8.79
N ALA A 27 -0.14 8.42 8.61
CA ALA A 27 1.09 7.67 8.40
C ALA A 27 1.80 8.11 7.11
N PHE A 28 1.09 8.21 5.99
CA PHE A 28 1.62 8.68 4.70
C PHE A 28 2.03 10.16 4.73
N ALA A 29 1.28 11.02 5.42
CA ALA A 29 1.58 12.45 5.53
C ALA A 29 2.97 12.73 6.13
N SER A 30 3.42 11.87 7.07
CA SER A 30 4.78 11.94 7.65
C SER A 30 5.91 11.76 6.62
N PHE A 31 5.58 11.31 5.40
CA PHE A 31 6.51 11.06 4.30
C PHE A 31 6.17 11.91 3.06
N ASN A 32 5.62 13.11 3.27
CA ASN A 32 5.21 14.03 2.20
C ASN A 32 4.25 13.42 1.18
N THR A 33 3.42 12.47 1.63
CA THR A 33 2.44 11.79 0.78
C THR A 33 1.04 12.16 1.25
N ALA A 34 0.31 12.92 0.44
CA ALA A 34 -0.99 13.50 0.80
C ALA A 34 -1.90 13.63 -0.43
N GLU A 35 -3.17 13.96 -0.22
CA GLU A 35 -4.10 14.25 -1.31
C GLU A 35 -3.62 15.48 -2.12
N ASP A 36 -3.84 15.50 -3.43
CA ASP A 36 -3.48 16.61 -4.32
C ASP A 36 -4.54 17.72 -4.36
N GLY A 37 -5.58 17.61 -3.53
CA GLY A 37 -6.71 18.55 -3.51
C GLY A 37 -7.70 18.37 -4.67
N SER A 38 -7.54 17.37 -5.54
CA SER A 38 -8.49 17.09 -6.63
C SER A 38 -9.85 16.53 -6.16
N GLY A 39 -10.04 16.41 -4.85
CA GLY A 39 -11.24 15.90 -4.21
C GLY A 39 -11.27 14.37 -4.17
N ARG A 40 -12.06 13.82 -3.25
CA ARG A 40 -12.23 12.38 -3.09
C ARG A 40 -12.90 11.82 -4.35
N LYS A 41 -12.26 10.86 -5.02
CA LYS A 41 -12.80 10.24 -6.24
C LYS A 41 -14.10 9.49 -5.89
N SER A 42 -15.08 9.55 -6.79
CA SER A 42 -16.33 8.79 -6.65
C SER A 42 -16.01 7.30 -6.53
N GLY A 43 -16.48 6.64 -5.46
CA GLY A 43 -16.24 5.19 -5.25
C GLY A 43 -15.49 4.80 -3.96
N GLY A 44 -15.30 5.70 -2.99
CA GLY A 44 -14.72 5.33 -1.68
C GLY A 44 -13.20 5.11 -1.68
N MET A 45 -12.53 5.58 -2.73
CA MET A 45 -11.09 5.42 -2.95
C MET A 45 -10.38 6.76 -2.75
N THR A 46 -9.40 6.80 -1.86
CA THR A 46 -8.56 7.99 -1.61
C THR A 46 -7.24 7.84 -2.37
N ILE A 47 -6.80 8.90 -3.04
CA ILE A 47 -5.54 8.92 -3.79
C ILE A 47 -4.58 9.89 -3.09
N LEU A 48 -3.39 9.42 -2.76
CA LEU A 48 -2.30 10.24 -2.23
C LEU A 48 -1.15 10.31 -3.24
N HIS A 49 -0.50 11.46 -3.28
CA HIS A 49 0.65 11.76 -4.11
C HIS A 49 1.84 12.03 -3.21
N GLY A 50 2.95 11.34 -3.46
CA GLY A 50 4.18 11.48 -2.72
C GLY A 50 5.41 11.45 -3.62
N PRO A 51 6.61 11.59 -3.04
CA PRO A 51 7.87 11.55 -3.80
C PRO A 51 8.05 10.19 -4.48
N GLY A 52 7.94 10.18 -5.81
CA GLY A 52 8.09 8.96 -6.62
C GLY A 52 6.96 7.93 -6.49
N ILE A 53 5.89 8.21 -5.75
CA ILE A 53 4.77 7.27 -5.54
C ILE A 53 3.40 7.91 -5.70
N VAL A 54 2.45 7.10 -6.16
CA VAL A 54 1.01 7.36 -6.04
C VAL A 54 0.40 6.23 -5.24
N VAL A 55 -0.41 6.55 -4.24
CA VAL A 55 -1.01 5.60 -3.32
C VAL A 55 -2.51 5.63 -3.49
N GLU A 56 -3.10 4.46 -3.64
CA GLU A 56 -4.52 4.24 -3.74
C GLU A 56 -5.00 3.49 -2.50
N ILE A 57 -5.91 4.12 -1.75
CA ILE A 57 -6.40 3.62 -0.46
C ILE A 57 -7.87 3.24 -0.62
N PRO A 58 -8.16 1.93 -0.81
CA PRO A 58 -9.52 1.42 -0.68
C PRO A 58 -9.92 1.34 0.79
N GLU A 59 -11.07 1.91 1.13
CA GLU A 59 -11.69 1.79 2.45
C GLU A 59 -12.88 0.83 2.37
N LEU A 60 -12.91 -0.19 3.24
CA LEU A 60 -14.01 -1.14 3.38
C LEU A 60 -14.48 -1.16 4.83
N ASP A 61 -15.76 -0.87 5.07
CA ASP A 61 -16.36 -0.84 6.41
C ASP A 61 -15.57 -0.02 7.45
N GLY A 62 -15.04 1.14 7.03
CA GLY A 62 -14.28 2.05 7.88
C GLY A 62 -12.84 1.61 8.17
N LYS A 63 -12.35 0.58 7.48
CA LYS A 63 -11.00 0.02 7.67
C LYS A 63 -10.24 -0.06 6.34
N VAL A 64 -8.94 0.12 6.43
CA VAL A 64 -8.00 -0.11 5.33
C VAL A 64 -7.30 -1.43 5.58
N MET A 65 -7.48 -2.37 4.66
CA MET A 65 -6.83 -3.69 4.73
C MET A 65 -5.50 -3.70 3.99
N GLN A 66 -5.43 -2.96 2.88
CA GLN A 66 -4.26 -2.86 2.01
C GLN A 66 -4.34 -1.55 1.23
N VAL A 67 -3.19 -1.11 0.72
CA VAL A 67 -3.07 0.03 -0.18
C VAL A 67 -2.33 -0.42 -1.43
N LEU A 68 -2.69 0.16 -2.58
CA LEU A 68 -1.96 -0.06 -3.82
C LEU A 68 -1.00 1.10 -4.04
N VAL A 69 0.28 0.80 -4.29
CA VAL A 69 1.31 1.80 -4.57
C VAL A 69 1.77 1.65 -6.00
N THR A 70 1.67 2.73 -6.77
CA THR A 70 2.31 2.86 -8.07
C THR A 70 3.62 3.64 -7.93
N VAL A 71 4.74 3.01 -8.28
CA VAL A 71 6.04 3.67 -8.37
C VAL A 71 6.09 4.49 -9.67
N LYS A 72 6.40 5.78 -9.54
CA LYS A 72 6.59 6.74 -10.64
C LYS A 72 8.07 7.07 -10.86
N ASP A 73 8.87 7.02 -9.81
CA ASP A 73 10.31 7.26 -9.80
C ASP A 73 10.94 6.30 -8.78
N GLU A 74 11.73 5.33 -9.24
CA GLU A 74 12.26 4.25 -8.39
C GLU A 74 13.22 4.76 -7.32
N ASP A 75 14.10 5.70 -7.68
CA ASP A 75 15.15 6.21 -6.78
C ASP A 75 14.53 6.93 -5.58
N LEU A 76 13.46 7.70 -5.82
CA LEU A 76 12.73 8.39 -4.76
C LEU A 76 11.78 7.44 -4.01
N ALA A 77 11.03 6.61 -4.73
CA ALA A 77 9.98 5.76 -4.15
C ALA A 77 10.51 4.81 -3.09
N TRP A 78 11.60 4.10 -3.37
CA TRP A 78 12.13 3.11 -2.44
C TRP A 78 12.56 3.74 -1.12
N SER A 79 13.11 4.95 -1.15
CA SER A 79 13.51 5.66 0.06
C SER A 79 12.31 5.96 0.98
N VAL A 80 11.15 6.29 0.40
CA VAL A 80 9.89 6.54 1.12
C VAL A 80 9.31 5.23 1.65
N LEU A 81 9.18 4.25 0.77
CA LEU A 81 8.55 2.96 1.06
C LEU A 81 9.28 2.18 2.15
N TRP A 82 10.62 2.10 2.09
CA TRP A 82 11.40 1.44 3.14
C TRP A 82 11.23 2.10 4.51
N ARG A 83 11.15 3.43 4.56
CA ARG A 83 10.99 4.14 5.84
C ARG A 83 9.57 4.01 6.37
N LEU A 84 8.56 4.03 5.50
CA LEU A 84 7.16 3.81 5.86
C LEU A 84 6.96 2.41 6.44
N SER A 85 7.43 1.38 5.72
CA SER A 85 7.37 -0.02 6.16
C SER A 85 8.04 -0.23 7.51
N ARG A 86 9.29 0.25 7.68
CA ARG A 86 10.02 0.12 8.95
C ARG A 86 9.35 0.86 10.11
N LYS A 87 8.78 2.05 9.87
CA LYS A 87 8.13 2.86 10.91
C LYS A 87 6.83 2.22 11.41
N HIS A 88 6.06 1.61 10.52
CA HIS A 88 4.71 1.10 10.82
C HIS A 88 4.63 -0.44 10.89
N GLY A 89 5.74 -1.14 10.65
CA GLY A 89 5.77 -2.61 10.58
C GLY A 89 5.00 -3.18 9.39
N TRP A 90 4.81 -2.38 8.34
CA TRP A 90 4.03 -2.78 7.16
C TRP A 90 4.90 -3.56 6.18
N ARG A 91 4.33 -4.65 5.66
CA ARG A 91 4.94 -5.45 4.60
C ARG A 91 4.44 -4.98 3.25
N MET A 92 5.34 -4.94 2.27
CA MET A 92 5.05 -4.67 0.88
C MET A 92 5.11 -5.98 0.10
N MET A 93 4.27 -6.12 -0.91
CA MET A 93 4.29 -7.25 -1.82
C MET A 93 4.27 -6.70 -3.25
N ASP A 94 5.19 -7.17 -4.09
CA ASP A 94 5.07 -6.96 -5.54
C ASP A 94 4.01 -7.91 -6.10
N PRO A 95 2.89 -7.40 -6.63
CA PRO A 95 1.80 -8.23 -7.13
C PRO A 95 2.18 -9.08 -8.35
N ASN A 96 3.24 -8.72 -9.08
CA ASN A 96 3.65 -9.44 -10.29
C ASN A 96 4.51 -10.67 -9.96
N THR A 97 5.35 -10.56 -8.93
CA THR A 97 6.32 -11.60 -8.57
C THR A 97 5.96 -12.33 -7.29
N GLY A 98 5.07 -11.77 -6.47
CA GLY A 98 4.75 -12.25 -5.12
C GLY A 98 5.88 -12.02 -4.11
N GLN A 99 6.96 -11.33 -4.50
CA GLN A 99 8.05 -11.02 -3.58
C GLN A 99 7.57 -10.07 -2.49
N THR A 100 7.91 -10.40 -1.24
CA THR A 100 7.54 -9.61 -0.06
C THR A 100 8.77 -8.91 0.51
N PHE A 101 8.59 -7.66 0.89
CA PHE A 101 9.61 -6.77 1.45
C PHE A 101 9.09 -6.18 2.77
N GLY A 102 9.92 -6.08 3.80
CA GLY A 102 9.51 -5.57 5.12
C GLY A 102 10.70 -5.28 6.01
#